data_AF-A0A075KIE2-F1
#
_entry.id   AF-A0A075KIE2-F1
#
_cell.length_a   1.000
_cell.length_b   1.000
_cell.length_c   1.000
_cell.angle_alpha   90.00
_cell.angle_beta   90.00
_cell.angle_gamma   90.00
#
_symmetry.space_group_name_H-M   'P 1'
#
loop_
_entity.id
_entity.type
_entity.pdbx_description
1 polymer ?
#
loop_
_entity_poly.entity_id
_entity_poly.type
_entity_poly.pdbx_seq_one_letter_code
_entity_poly.pdbx_strand_id
1 'polypeptide(L)' 'MLVLGRKPGEYVMIGKDIMVKVVRSDDGDLRLAIDAPKYINIIRGEIYEDNSKYIQEDKLVNI' A
#
# COMPACT_ATOMS: atom_id res chain seq x y z
N MET A 1 -11.14 -9.77 -2.67
CA MET A 1 -10.01 -9.26 -3.46
C MET A 1 -10.51 -8.91 -4.85
N LEU A 2 -10.27 -7.69 -5.34
CA LEU A 2 -10.59 -7.26 -6.70
C LEU A 2 -9.28 -7.16 -7.49
N VAL A 3 -9.23 -7.71 -8.71
CA VAL A 3 -8.02 -7.76 -9.54
C VAL A 3 -8.24 -6.94 -10.81
N LEU A 4 -7.37 -5.95 -11.05
CA LEU A 4 -7.43 -5.06 -12.21
C LEU A 4 -6.04 -4.93 -12.82
N GLY A 5 -5.91 -5.21 -14.12
CA GLY A 5 -4.67 -4.94 -14.87
C GLY A 5 -4.60 -3.47 -15.30
N ARG A 6 -3.48 -2.78 -15.05
CA ARG A 6 -3.20 -1.39 -15.45
C ARG A 6 -1.86 -1.28 -16.18
N LYS A 7 -1.81 -0.47 -17.24
CA LYS A 7 -0.58 -0.11 -17.95
C LYS A 7 0.12 1.08 -17.26
N PRO A 8 1.43 1.27 -17.46
CA PRO A 8 2.11 2.49 -17.00
C PRO A 8 1.40 3.75 -17.49
N GLY A 9 1.11 4.67 -16.57
CA GLY A 9 0.33 5.89 -16.84
C GLY A 9 -1.15 5.79 -16.46
N GLU A 10 -1.71 4.58 -16.37
CA GLU A 10 -3.09 4.36 -15.92
C GLU A 10 -3.19 4.34 -14.39
N TYR A 11 -4.39 4.62 -13.88
CA TYR A 11 -4.66 4.68 -12.45
C TYR A 11 -6.00 4.05 -12.06
N VAL A 12 -6.16 3.82 -10.76
CA VAL A 12 -7.40 3.37 -10.12
C VAL A 12 -7.73 4.36 -9.00
N MET A 13 -9.00 4.74 -8.90
CA MET A 13 -9.50 5.53 -7.77
C MET A 13 -10.12 4.61 -6.72
N ILE A 14 -9.78 4.84 -5.45
CA ILE A 14 -10.44 4.22 -4.30
C ILE A 14 -11.23 5.31 -3.59
N GLY A 15 -12.56 5.20 -3.65
CA GLY A 15 -13.44 6.27 -3.19
C GLY A 15 -13.27 7.53 -4.04
N LYS A 16 -13.19 8.70 -3.39
CA LYS A 16 -13.05 10.01 -4.06
C LYS A 16 -11.66 10.63 -3.91
N ASP A 17 -10.89 10.16 -2.93
CA ASP A 17 -9.72 10.90 -2.45
C ASP A 17 -8.40 10.14 -2.62
N ILE A 18 -8.43 8.84 -2.96
CA ILE A 18 -7.22 8.03 -3.10
C ILE A 18 -7.05 7.63 -4.56
N MET A 19 -5.92 8.01 -5.16
CA MET A 19 -5.50 7.60 -6.49
C MET A 19 -4.30 6.66 -6.39
N VAL A 20 -4.38 5.50 -7.04
CA VAL A 20 -3.26 4.57 -7.21
C VAL A 20 -2.88 4.52 -8.68
N LYS A 21 -1.70 5.02 -9.03
CA LYS A 21 -1.20 5.08 -10.40
C LYS A 21 -0.04 4.12 -10.62
N VAL A 22 -0.07 3.40 -11.73
CA VAL A 22 1.06 2.59 -12.16
C VAL A 22 2.06 3.48 -12.88
N VAL A 23 3.30 3.50 -12.42
CA VAL A 23 4.40 4.26 -13.03
C VAL A 23 5.53 3.32 -13.39
N ARG A 24 6.33 3.71 -14.38
CA ARG A 24 7.55 3.00 -14.75
C ARG A 24 8.73 3.84 -14.32
N SER A 25 9.72 3.24 -13.65
CA SER A 25 10.97 3.92 -13.37
C SER A 25 11.85 4.00 -14.61
N ASP A 26 12.86 4.86 -14.56
CA ASP A 26 13.87 4.97 -15.62
C ASP A 26 14.65 3.65 -15.79
N ASP A 27 14.84 2.90 -14.69
CA ASP A 27 15.46 1.57 -14.68
C ASP A 27 14.57 0.47 -15.28
N GLY A 28 13.32 0.80 -15.63
CA GLY A 28 12.37 -0.09 -16.28
C GLY A 28 11.40 -0.80 -15.35
N ASP A 29 11.56 -0.68 -14.03
CA ASP A 29 10.71 -1.32 -13.02
C ASP A 29 9.30 -0.72 -12.98
N LEU A 30 8.33 -1.55 -12.62
CA LEU A 30 6.97 -1.09 -12.34
C LEU A 30 6.89 -0.62 -10.88
N ARG A 31 6.37 0.59 -10.66
CA ARG A 31 6.14 1.16 -9.34
C ARG A 31 4.69 1.62 -9.19
N LEU A 32 4.25 1.77 -7.95
CA LEU A 32 2.95 2.34 -7.62
C LEU A 32 3.16 3.73 -7.01
N ALA A 33 2.53 4.74 -7.59
CA ALA A 33 2.39 6.06 -7.00
C ALA A 33 1.01 6.15 -6.34
N ILE A 34 0.98 6.51 -5.06
CA ILE A 34 -0.26 6.62 -4.28
C ILE A 34 -0.41 8.09 -3.88
N ASP A 35 -1.48 8.72 -4.34
CA ASP A 35 -1.91 10.05 -3.89
C ASP A 35 -3.11 9.87 -2.97
N ALA A 36 -2.99 10.38 -1.75
CA ALA A 36 -4.02 10.26 -0.72
C ALA A 36 -3.92 11.44 0.27
N PRO A 37 -5.02 11.79 0.95
CA PRO A 37 -5.00 12.77 2.02
C PRO A 37 -4.02 12.42 3.15
N LYS A 38 -3.43 13.45 3.77
CA LYS A 38 -2.42 13.30 4.84
C LYS A 38 -2.88 12.53 6.08
N TYR A 39 -4.18 12.47 6.33
CA TYR A 39 -4.73 11.75 7.47
C TYR A 39 -4.80 10.23 7.23
N ILE A 40 -4.63 9.77 5.99
CA ILE A 40 -4.60 8.35 5.64
C ILE A 40 -3.15 7.89 5.69
N ASN A 41 -2.87 6.95 6.59
CA ASN A 41 -1.54 6.38 6.70
C ASN A 41 -1.30 5.34 5.58
N ILE A 42 -0.16 5.44 4.90
CA ILE A 42 0.25 4.50 3.87
C ILE A 42 1.51 3.79 4.36
N ILE A 43 1.41 2.47 4.57
CA ILE A 43 2.49 1.63 5.08
C ILE A 43 2.80 0.57 4.02
N ARG A 44 4.08 0.27 3.80
CA ARG A 44 4.49 -0.83 2.92
C ARG A 44 4.15 -2.18 3.57
N GLY A 45 3.75 -3.16 2.77
CA GLY A 45 3.22 -4.43 3.26
C GLY A 45 4.17 -5.15 4.22
N GLU A 46 5.46 -5.18 3.90
CA GLU A 46 6.49 -5.82 4.72
C GLU A 46 6.58 -5.19 6.13
N ILE A 47 6.42 -3.86 6.21
CA ILE A 47 6.44 -3.14 7.50
C ILE A 47 5.16 -3.41 8.29
N TYR A 48 4.02 -3.48 7.61
CA TYR A 48 2.74 -3.77 8.26
C TYR A 48 2.72 -5.18 8.87
N GLU A 49 3.23 -6.17 8.14
CA GLU A 49 3.32 -7.55 8.60
C GLU A 49 4.27 -7.69 9.80
N ASP A 50 5.43 -7.02 9.77
CA ASP A 50 6.37 -7.08 10.88
C ASP A 50 5.82 -6.42 12.15
N ASN A 51 5.22 -5.23 12.06
CA ASN A 51 4.55 -4.60 13.21
C ASN A 51 3.38 -5.43 13.76
N SER A 52 2.68 -6.15 12.88
CA SER A 52 1.58 -7.04 13.31
C SER A 52 2.07 -8.29 14.03
N LYS A 53 3.32 -8.73 13.82
CA LYS A 53 3.94 -9.79 14.63
C LYS A 53 4.18 -9.32 16.05
N TYR A 54 4.76 -8.13 16.23
CA TYR A 54 5.03 -7.55 17.56
C TYR A 54 3.74 -7.31 18.37
N ILE A 55 2.68 -6.78 17.74
CA ILE A 55 1.38 -6.55 18.41
C ILE A 55 0.69 -7.87 18.83
N GLN A 56 0.97 -8.99 18.15
CA GLN A 56 0.42 -10.30 18.50
C GLN A 56 1.22 -10.98 19.63
N GLU A 57 2.55 -10.82 19.65
CA GLU A 57 3.40 -11.35 20.72
C GLU A 57 3.13 -10.67 22.07
N ASP A 58 2.96 -9.34 22.10
CA ASP A 58 2.65 -8.60 23.34
C ASP A 58 1.26 -8.93 23.92
N LYS A 59 0.32 -9.46 23.12
CA LYS A 59 -0.98 -9.93 23.60
C LYS A 59 -0.94 -11.35 24.17
N LEU A 60 0.11 -12.12 23.90
CA LEU A 60 0.30 -13.48 24.44
C LEU A 60 1.06 -13.49 25.77
N VAL A 61 1.68 -12.37 26.15
CA VAL A 61 2.36 -12.22 27.45
C VAL A 61 1.47 -11.41 28.42
N ASN A 62 0.35 -12.01 28.82
CA ASN A 62 -0.32 -11.66 30.07
C ASN A 62 -0.68 -12.99 30.74
N ILE A 63 0.25 -13.49 31.55
CA ILE A 63 0.01 -14.51 32.58
C ILE A 63 0.03 -13.79 33.92
#